data_AF-A0A2W4JDS5-F1
#
_entry.id   AF-A0A2W4JDS5-F1
#
_cell.length_a   1.000
_cell.length_b   1.000
_cell.length_c   1.000
_cell.angle_alpha   90.00
_cell.angle_beta   90.00
_cell.angle_gamma   90.00
#
_symmetry.space_group_name_H-M   'P 1'
#
loop_
_entity.id
_entity.type
_entity.pdbx_description
1 polymer ?
#
loop_
_entity_poly.entity_id
_entity_poly.type
_entity_poly.pdbx_seq_one_letter_code
_entity_poly.pdbx_strand_id
1 'polypeptide(L)'
;MTRLIRLGAVLRARQAQEDAAKAEVVRVRQAATHAAELANRREAALQESEVPAEGVAQSVAAALAARQALAADLSLARRLVAERNQAVKERMRELTAKAQARRVVEKLIERQLAEERRLAEAAEQRALDDIAATRPLPITVGPERVPGGVS
;
A
#
# COMPACT_ATOMS: atom_id res chain seq x y z
N MET A 1 -22.38 -8.51 17.42
CA MET A 1 -21.22 -7.71 16.96
C MET A 1 -21.17 -7.77 15.42
N THR A 2 -21.49 -6.67 14.74
CA THR A 2 -21.77 -6.62 13.29
C THR A 2 -20.51 -6.85 12.44
N ARG A 3 -20.61 -7.56 11.30
CA ARG A 3 -19.45 -7.88 10.42
C ARG A 3 -18.67 -6.64 9.97
N LEU A 4 -19.33 -5.52 9.73
CA LEU A 4 -18.71 -4.23 9.39
C LEU A 4 -17.72 -3.73 10.45
N ILE A 5 -18.03 -3.87 11.74
CA ILE A 5 -17.16 -3.43 12.83
C ILE A 5 -15.85 -4.23 12.82
N ARG A 6 -15.95 -5.54 12.53
CA ARG A 6 -14.78 -6.42 12.39
C ARG A 6 -13.94 -6.05 11.16
N LEU A 7 -14.57 -5.80 10.01
CA LEU A 7 -13.85 -5.37 8.80
C LEU A 7 -13.17 -4.01 8.97
N GLY A 8 -13.81 -3.06 9.66
CA GLY A 8 -13.20 -1.77 9.98
C GLY A 8 -11.96 -1.90 10.89
N ALA A 9 -11.99 -2.81 11.86
CA ALA A 9 -10.81 -3.11 12.68
C ALA A 9 -9.68 -3.75 11.85
N VAL A 10 -10.02 -4.68 10.97
CA VAL A 10 -9.04 -5.30 10.04
C VAL A 10 -8.45 -4.26 9.10
N LEU A 11 -9.26 -3.34 8.56
CA LEU A 11 -8.78 -2.27 7.68
C LEU A 11 -7.75 -1.39 8.40
N ARG A 12 -8.01 -0.98 9.64
CA ARG A 12 -7.05 -0.21 10.45
C ARG A 12 -5.76 -0.99 10.72
N ALA A 13 -5.86 -2.29 11.00
CA ALA A 13 -4.68 -3.13 11.17
C ALA A 13 -3.86 -3.25 9.87
N ARG A 14 -4.52 -3.34 8.70
CA ARG A 14 -3.83 -3.36 7.39
C ARG A 14 -3.19 -2.03 7.05
N GLN A 15 -3.85 -0.92 7.37
CA GLN A 15 -3.29 0.43 7.26
C GLN A 15 -1.98 0.54 8.07
N ALA A 16 -2.01 0.15 9.35
CA ALA A 16 -0.82 0.19 10.19
C ALA A 16 0.33 -0.69 9.66
N GLN A 17 0.01 -1.86 9.09
CA GLN A 17 1.01 -2.71 8.45
C GLN A 17 1.62 -2.08 7.19
N GLU A 18 0.82 -1.40 6.37
CA GLU A 18 1.29 -0.67 5.20
C GLU A 18 2.20 0.50 5.62
N ASP A 19 1.81 1.26 6.64
CA ASP A 19 2.58 2.41 7.11
C ASP A 19 3.90 1.99 7.76
N ALA A 20 3.91 0.88 8.51
CA ALA A 20 5.15 0.28 8.99
C ALA A 20 6.07 -0.14 7.82
N ALA A 21 5.51 -0.76 6.77
CA ALA A 21 6.28 -1.13 5.57
C ALA A 21 6.82 0.10 4.81
N LYS A 22 6.08 1.22 4.77
CA LYS A 22 6.57 2.49 4.20
C LYS A 22 7.76 3.03 4.98
N ALA A 23 7.65 3.08 6.32
CA ALA A 23 8.74 3.54 7.18
C ALA A 23 10.00 2.68 6.98
N GLU A 24 9.83 1.37 6.87
CA GLU A 24 10.92 0.44 6.60
C GLU A 24 11.58 0.69 5.23
N VAL A 25 10.80 0.93 4.17
CA VAL A 25 11.32 1.32 2.85
C VAL A 25 12.16 2.60 2.92
N VAL A 26 11.70 3.61 3.66
CA VAL A 26 12.47 4.85 3.87
C VAL A 26 13.80 4.55 4.56
N ARG A 27 13.78 3.75 5.64
CA ARG A 27 14.97 3.36 6.40
C ARG A 27 16.00 2.64 5.52
N VAL A 28 15.58 1.66 4.72
CA VAL A 28 16.52 0.92 3.86
C VAL A 28 17.03 1.76 2.69
N ARG A 29 16.25 2.73 2.18
CA ARG A 29 16.72 3.68 1.17
C ARG A 29 17.81 4.59 1.73
N GLN A 30 17.63 5.12 2.95
CA GLN A 30 18.67 5.90 3.62
C GLN A 30 19.95 5.08 3.79
N ALA A 31 19.83 3.81 4.22
CA ALA A 31 20.98 2.92 4.33
C ALA A 31 21.68 2.67 2.98
N ALA A 32 20.92 2.56 1.88
CA ALA A 32 21.48 2.43 0.53
C ALA A 32 22.22 3.69 0.08
N THR A 33 21.66 4.87 0.37
CA THR A 33 22.33 6.17 0.12
C THR A 33 23.66 6.25 0.88
N HIS A 34 23.67 5.92 2.17
CA HIS A 34 24.90 5.92 2.97
C HIS A 34 25.95 4.91 2.46
N ALA A 35 25.53 3.73 2.00
CA ALA A 35 26.45 2.78 1.38
C ALA A 35 27.06 3.34 0.09
N ALA A 36 26.26 4.04 -0.73
CA ALA A 36 26.74 4.67 -1.95
C ALA A 36 27.72 5.82 -1.66
N GLU A 37 27.43 6.66 -0.67
CA GLU A 37 28.34 7.71 -0.19
C GLU A 37 29.66 7.13 0.33
N LEU A 38 29.61 6.00 1.05
CA LEU A 38 30.81 5.28 1.47
C LEU A 38 31.63 4.79 0.28
N ALA A 39 30.99 4.13 -0.70
CA ALA A 39 31.67 3.65 -1.89
C ALA A 39 32.33 4.79 -2.67
N ASN A 40 31.63 5.93 -2.85
CA ASN A 40 32.18 7.11 -3.51
C ASN A 40 33.40 7.68 -2.77
N ARG A 41 33.37 7.74 -1.43
CA ARG A 41 34.54 8.16 -0.63
C ARG A 41 35.73 7.22 -0.79
N ARG A 42 35.50 5.90 -0.85
CA ARG A 42 36.58 4.92 -1.07
C ARG A 42 37.13 4.98 -2.49
N GLU A 43 36.28 5.28 -3.47
CA GLU A 43 36.69 5.49 -4.85
C GLU A 43 37.56 6.74 -4.99
N ALA A 44 37.16 7.87 -4.39
CA ALA A 44 37.98 9.07 -4.34
C ALA A 44 39.34 8.82 -3.67
N ALA A 45 39.35 8.17 -2.51
CA ALA A 45 40.60 7.83 -1.82
C ALA A 45 41.55 6.94 -2.67
N LEU A 46 41.00 6.01 -3.46
CA LEU A 46 41.79 5.18 -4.37
C LEU A 46 42.32 5.98 -5.57
N GLN A 47 41.55 6.93 -6.09
CA GLN A 47 41.94 7.80 -7.19
C GLN A 47 43.03 8.80 -6.78
N GLU A 48 42.94 9.33 -5.56
CA GLU A 48 43.93 10.24 -4.96
C GLU A 48 45.20 9.51 -4.49
N SER A 49 45.17 8.17 -4.39
CA SER A 49 46.34 7.38 -4.01
C SER A 49 47.37 7.35 -5.14
N GLU A 50 48.43 8.13 -4.97
CA GLU A 50 49.61 8.10 -5.83
C GLU A 50 50.59 6.99 -5.43
N VAL A 51 51.26 6.41 -6.42
CA VAL A 51 52.44 5.55 -6.21
C VAL A 51 53.63 6.35 -6.71
N PRO A 52 54.65 6.61 -5.87
CA PRO A 52 55.83 7.34 -6.29
C PRO A 52 56.48 6.68 -7.51
N ALA A 53 56.77 7.47 -8.56
CA ALA A 53 57.47 7.00 -9.75
C ALA A 53 58.94 6.63 -9.45
N GLU A 54 59.51 7.29 -8.44
CA GLU A 54 60.90 7.13 -8.00
C GLU A 54 60.94 7.01 -6.47
N GLY A 55 61.87 6.21 -5.95
CA GLY A 55 62.03 5.99 -4.52
C GLY A 55 62.78 4.71 -4.19
N VAL A 56 63.07 4.49 -2.91
CA VAL A 56 63.66 3.23 -2.43
C VAL A 56 62.64 2.10 -2.64
N ALA A 57 63.07 0.92 -3.09
CA ALA A 57 62.16 -0.19 -3.41
C ALA A 57 61.10 -0.49 -2.32
N GLN A 58 61.47 -0.31 -1.05
CA GLN A 58 60.56 -0.47 0.09
C GLN A 58 59.40 0.54 0.11
N SER A 59 59.62 1.80 -0.28
CA SER A 59 58.57 2.82 -0.30
C SER A 59 57.57 2.58 -1.43
N VAL A 60 58.05 2.14 -2.60
CA VAL A 60 57.19 1.76 -3.73
C VAL A 60 56.34 0.54 -3.38
N ALA A 61 56.94 -0.49 -2.77
CA ALA A 61 56.22 -1.67 -2.30
C ALA A 61 55.13 -1.31 -1.27
N ALA A 62 55.44 -0.42 -0.31
CA ALA A 62 54.48 0.06 0.68
C ALA A 62 53.31 0.82 0.03
N ALA A 63 53.59 1.72 -0.93
CA ALA A 63 52.56 2.46 -1.66
C ALA A 63 51.64 1.53 -2.46
N LEU A 64 52.20 0.52 -3.13
CA LEU A 64 51.43 -0.49 -3.85
C LEU A 64 50.52 -1.31 -2.90
N ALA A 65 51.04 -1.73 -1.75
CA ALA A 65 50.27 -2.45 -0.75
C ALA A 65 49.12 -1.60 -0.19
N ALA A 66 49.37 -0.31 0.11
CA ALA A 66 48.34 0.63 0.53
C ALA A 66 47.24 0.79 -0.53
N ARG A 67 47.63 0.92 -1.80
CA ARG A 67 46.68 1.04 -2.91
C ARG A 67 45.85 -0.22 -3.12
N GLN A 68 46.44 -1.41 -2.93
CA GLN A 68 45.71 -2.69 -2.96
C GLN A 68 44.70 -2.79 -1.81
N ALA A 69 45.05 -2.32 -0.61
CA ALA A 69 44.12 -2.26 0.52
C ALA A 69 42.93 -1.32 0.22
N LEU A 70 43.18 -0.13 -0.34
CA LEU A 70 42.12 0.79 -0.77
C LEU A 70 41.20 0.18 -1.85
N ALA A 71 41.76 -0.57 -2.80
CA ALA A 71 40.98 -1.27 -3.81
C ALA A 71 40.10 -2.38 -3.20
N ALA A 72 40.60 -3.11 -2.20
CA ALA A 72 39.84 -4.10 -1.46
C ALA A 72 38.68 -3.44 -0.68
N ASP A 73 38.95 -2.33 0.02
CA ASP A 73 37.94 -1.54 0.73
C ASP A 73 36.83 -1.04 -0.22
N LEU A 74 37.19 -0.52 -1.39
CA LEU A 74 36.23 -0.11 -2.41
C LEU A 74 35.38 -1.29 -2.91
N SER A 75 36.00 -2.45 -3.13
CA SER A 75 35.28 -3.68 -3.54
C SER A 75 34.24 -4.09 -2.49
N LEU A 76 34.60 -4.05 -1.20
CA LEU A 76 33.67 -4.32 -0.11
C LEU A 76 32.54 -3.28 -0.03
N ALA A 77 32.86 -1.99 -0.19
CA ALA A 77 31.85 -0.94 -0.20
C ALA A 77 30.86 -1.09 -1.36
N ARG A 78 31.32 -1.47 -2.56
CA ARG A 78 30.46 -1.75 -3.72
C ARG A 78 29.56 -2.96 -3.50
N ARG A 79 30.05 -4.02 -2.85
CA ARG A 79 29.20 -5.16 -2.45
C ARG A 79 28.11 -4.73 -1.47
N LEU A 80 28.46 -3.92 -0.48
CA LEU A 80 27.48 -3.36 0.46
C LEU A 80 26.41 -2.54 -0.26
N VAL A 81 26.77 -1.72 -1.25
CA VAL A 81 25.81 -1.00 -2.09
C VAL A 81 24.84 -1.96 -2.78
N ALA A 82 25.35 -3.02 -3.40
CA ALA A 82 24.53 -4.02 -4.07
C ALA A 82 23.56 -4.72 -3.09
N GLU A 83 24.03 -5.10 -1.90
CA GLU A 83 23.20 -5.69 -0.84
C GLU A 83 22.09 -4.74 -0.38
N ARG A 84 22.41 -3.46 -0.14
CA ARG A 84 21.40 -2.47 0.30
C ARG A 84 20.38 -2.18 -0.79
N ASN A 85 20.82 -2.10 -2.05
CA ASN A 85 19.89 -1.95 -3.18
C ASN A 85 18.97 -3.17 -3.33
N GLN A 86 19.47 -4.37 -3.08
CA GLN A 86 18.65 -5.58 -3.07
C GLN A 86 17.64 -5.55 -1.93
N ALA A 87 18.05 -5.15 -0.72
CA ALA A 87 17.14 -4.97 0.41
C ALA A 87 16.03 -3.94 0.11
N VAL A 88 16.35 -2.83 -0.57
CA VAL A 88 15.35 -1.84 -1.04
C VAL A 88 14.32 -2.52 -1.94
N LYS A 89 14.74 -3.30 -2.93
CA LYS A 89 13.83 -4.02 -3.84
C LYS A 89 12.90 -4.96 -3.08
N GLU A 90 13.42 -5.69 -2.09
CA GLU A 90 12.65 -6.61 -1.26
C GLU A 90 11.61 -5.87 -0.39
N ARG A 91 12.02 -4.80 0.28
CA ARG A 91 11.09 -3.99 1.09
C ARG A 91 10.01 -3.33 0.23
N MET A 92 10.33 -2.88 -0.99
CA MET A 92 9.32 -2.36 -1.92
C MET A 92 8.31 -3.43 -2.33
N ARG A 93 8.74 -4.67 -2.58
CA ARG A 93 7.82 -5.80 -2.87
C ARG A 93 6.90 -6.06 -1.68
N GLU A 94 7.45 -6.04 -0.46
CA GLU A 94 6.66 -6.21 0.76
C GLU A 94 5.62 -5.09 0.91
N LEU A 95 6.01 -3.83 0.71
CA LEU A 95 5.10 -2.69 0.73
C LEU A 95 3.95 -2.87 -0.27
N THR A 96 4.25 -3.26 -1.52
CA THR A 96 3.23 -3.55 -2.53
C THR A 96 2.26 -4.64 -2.07
N ALA A 97 2.77 -5.72 -1.47
CA ALA A 97 1.93 -6.79 -0.94
C ALA A 97 1.02 -6.31 0.20
N LYS A 98 1.52 -5.46 1.12
CA LYS A 98 0.69 -4.89 2.20
C LYS A 98 -0.38 -3.93 1.65
N ALA A 99 -0.04 -3.10 0.68
CA ALA A 99 -0.98 -2.19 0.01
C ALA A 99 -2.08 -2.97 -0.72
N GLN A 100 -1.73 -4.05 -1.43
CA GLN A 100 -2.71 -4.94 -2.07
C GLN A 100 -3.64 -5.59 -1.03
N ALA A 101 -3.08 -6.12 0.06
CA ALA A 101 -3.87 -6.74 1.13
C ALA A 101 -4.87 -5.75 1.77
N ARG A 102 -4.46 -4.50 1.98
CA ARG A 102 -5.35 -3.42 2.42
C ARG A 102 -6.46 -3.17 1.40
N ARG A 103 -6.11 -3.03 0.12
CA ARG A 103 -7.08 -2.76 -0.96
C ARG A 103 -8.14 -3.85 -1.09
N VAL A 104 -7.79 -5.11 -0.83
CA VAL A 104 -8.76 -6.22 -0.78
C VAL A 104 -9.80 -6.00 0.32
N VAL A 105 -9.37 -5.59 1.52
CA VAL A 105 -10.28 -5.34 2.64
C VAL A 105 -11.19 -4.13 2.36
N GLU A 106 -10.66 -3.07 1.76
CA GLU A 106 -11.46 -1.92 1.33
C GLU A 106 -12.60 -2.34 0.39
N LYS A 107 -12.28 -3.13 -0.65
CA LYS A 107 -13.28 -3.64 -1.60
C LYS A 107 -14.34 -4.53 -0.93
N LEU A 108 -13.96 -5.30 0.09
CA LEU A 108 -14.92 -6.12 0.86
C LEU A 108 -15.88 -5.24 1.66
N ILE A 109 -15.39 -4.15 2.25
CA ILE A 109 -16.23 -3.18 2.96
C ILE A 109 -17.17 -2.47 1.98
N GLU A 110 -16.65 -2.02 0.83
CA GLU A 110 -17.46 -1.40 -0.23
C GLU A 110 -18.60 -2.32 -0.67
N ARG A 111 -18.30 -3.60 -0.91
CA ARG A 111 -19.32 -4.61 -1.28
C ARG A 111 -20.35 -4.84 -0.18
N GLN A 112 -19.93 -4.91 1.08
CA GLN A 112 -20.85 -5.10 2.21
C GLN A 112 -21.81 -3.91 2.37
N LEU A 113 -21.29 -2.69 2.22
CA LEU A 113 -22.12 -1.48 2.27
C LEU A 113 -23.11 -1.40 1.10
N ALA A 114 -22.69 -1.80 -0.10
CA ALA A 114 -23.59 -1.87 -1.25
C ALA A 114 -24.71 -2.90 -1.04
N GLU A 115 -24.39 -4.06 -0.46
CA GLU A 115 -25.39 -5.09 -0.12
C GLU A 115 -26.39 -4.61 0.93
N GLU A 116 -25.91 -3.96 1.99
CA GLU A 116 -26.78 -3.41 3.04
C GLU A 116 -27.73 -2.33 2.52
N ARG A 117 -27.27 -1.46 1.61
CA ARG A 117 -28.11 -0.48 0.93
C ARG A 117 -29.19 -1.16 0.09
N ARG A 118 -28.81 -2.15 -0.72
CA ARG A 118 -29.75 -2.91 -1.55
C ARG A 118 -30.83 -3.61 -0.71
N LEU A 119 -30.44 -4.19 0.43
CA LEU A 119 -31.39 -4.84 1.34
C LEU A 119 -32.32 -3.82 2.01
N ALA A 120 -31.81 -2.64 2.37
CA ALA A 120 -32.62 -1.55 2.93
C ALA A 120 -33.64 -1.04 1.91
N GLU A 121 -33.21 -0.77 0.67
CA GLU A 121 -34.07 -0.34 -0.44
C GLU A 121 -35.16 -1.39 -0.73
N ALA A 122 -34.80 -2.68 -0.76
CA ALA A 122 -35.76 -3.76 -0.97
C ALA A 122 -36.77 -3.89 0.19
N ALA A 123 -36.35 -3.64 1.43
CA ALA A 123 -37.24 -3.64 2.59
C ALA A 123 -38.20 -2.45 2.57
N GLU A 124 -37.70 -1.26 2.20
CA GLU A 124 -38.52 -0.05 2.02
C GLU A 124 -39.56 -0.24 0.91
N GLN A 125 -39.15 -0.80 -0.24
CA GLN A 125 -40.08 -1.10 -1.33
C GLN A 125 -41.18 -2.06 -0.91
N ARG A 126 -40.84 -3.16 -0.20
CA ARG A 126 -41.85 -4.10 0.32
C ARG A 126 -42.83 -3.42 1.27
N ALA A 127 -42.32 -2.54 2.14
CA ALA A 127 -43.18 -1.79 3.06
C ALA A 127 -44.17 -0.87 2.29
N LEU A 128 -43.72 -0.23 1.21
CA LEU A 128 -44.60 0.58 0.34
C LEU A 128 -45.63 -0.28 -0.39
N ASP A 129 -45.22 -1.44 -0.92
CA ASP A 129 -46.11 -2.38 -1.60
C ASP A 129 -47.18 -2.93 -0.65
N ASP A 130 -46.81 -3.27 0.59
CA ASP A 130 -47.75 -3.75 1.62
C ASP A 130 -48.80 -2.68 1.98
N ILE A 131 -48.38 -1.41 2.09
CA ILE A 131 -49.29 -0.27 2.32
C ILE A 131 -50.22 -0.07 1.11
N ALA A 132 -49.70 -0.19 -0.11
CA ALA A 132 -50.50 -0.09 -1.32
C ALA A 132 -51.53 -1.23 -1.41
N ALA A 133 -51.15 -2.45 -1.05
CA ALA A 133 -52.01 -3.63 -1.08
C ALA A 133 -53.13 -3.62 -0.01
N THR A 134 -52.90 -2.96 1.13
CA THR A 134 -53.88 -2.84 2.23
C THR A 134 -54.83 -1.65 2.09
N ARG A 135 -54.65 -0.78 1.10
CA ARG A 135 -55.56 0.35 0.84
C ARG A 135 -56.84 -0.17 0.16
N PRO A 136 -58.03 -0.04 0.77
CA PRO A 136 -59.27 -0.46 0.14
C PRO A 136 -59.51 0.36 -1.13
N LEU A 137 -59.82 -0.33 -2.24
CA LEU A 137 -60.28 0.30 -3.48
C LEU A 137 -61.46 1.22 -3.15
N PRO A 138 -61.50 2.46 -3.68
CA PRO A 138 -62.66 3.31 -3.51
C PRO A 138 -63.86 2.56 -4.09
N ILE A 139 -64.83 2.23 -3.23
CA ILE A 139 -66.12 1.69 -3.65
C ILE A 139 -66.74 2.78 -4.53
N THR A 140 -66.69 2.61 -5.84
CA THR A 140 -67.47 3.38 -6.78
C THR A 140 -68.93 3.00 -6.55
N VAL A 141 -69.60 3.75 -5.67
CA VAL A 141 -71.05 3.69 -5.53
C VAL A 141 -71.63 4.13 -6.87
N GLY A 142 -72.11 3.16 -7.65
CA GLY A 142 -72.74 3.41 -8.96
C GLY A 142 -73.96 4.30 -8.80
N PRO A 143 -74.30 5.14 -9.79
CA PRO A 143 -75.41 6.07 -9.70
C PRO A 143 -76.72 5.30 -9.51
N GLU A 144 -77.34 5.55 -8.37
CA GLU A 144 -78.67 5.10 -7.99
C GLU A 144 -79.67 5.56 -9.06
N ARG A 145 -80.21 4.62 -9.84
CA ARG A 145 -81.35 4.88 -10.73
C ARG A 145 -82.57 5.13 -9.86
N VAL A 146 -82.95 6.39 -9.71
CA VAL A 146 -84.25 6.79 -9.17
C VAL A 146 -85.35 6.40 -10.18
N PRO A 147 -86.35 5.59 -9.80
CA PRO A 147 -87.51 5.31 -10.65
C PRO A 147 -88.67 6.23 -10.26
N GLY A 148 -89.32 6.82 -11.26
CA GLY A 148 -90.60 7.54 -11.13
C GLY A 148 -90.48 9.04 -11.43
N GLY A 149 -91.36 9.66 -12.20
CA GLY A 149 -92.57 9.18 -12.84
C GLY A 149 -93.27 10.34 -13.59
N VAL A 150 -94.13 9.95 -14.53
CA VAL A 150 -95.37 10.62 -14.97
C VAL A 150 -95.30 12.10 -15.39
N SER A 151 -95.40 12.35 -16.69
CA SER A 151 -96.60 12.95 -17.33
C SER A 151 -96.52 12.79 -18.84
#